data_AF-Q8I8J9-F1
#
_entry.id   AF-Q8I8J9-F1
#
_cell.length_a   1.000
_cell.length_b   1.000
_cell.length_c   1.000
_cell.angle_alpha   90.00
_cell.angle_beta   90.00
_cell.angle_gamma   90.00
#
_symmetry.space_group_name_H-M   'P 1'
#
loop_
_entity.id
_entity.type
_entity.pdbx_description
1 polymer ?
#
loop_
_entity_poly.entity_id
_entity_poly.type
_entity_poly.pdbx_seq_one_letter_code
_entity_poly.pdbx_strand_id
1 'polypeptide(L)' 'MLARGKGGKLKEKAKSRSNRPGFQFPMGRIHRLLRKGNYAERVG' A
#
# COMPACT_ATOMS: atom_id res chain seq x y z
N MET A 1 -7.33 8.50 -23.99
CA MET A 1 -7.38 8.48 -22.52
C MET A 1 -7.07 7.06 -22.04
N LEU A 2 -5.92 6.84 -21.41
CA LEU A 2 -5.48 5.51 -20.97
C LEU A 2 -6.40 4.98 -19.87
N ALA A 3 -6.92 3.77 -20.09
CA ALA A 3 -7.93 3.12 -19.29
C ALA A 3 -7.51 3.00 -17.81
N ARG A 4 -8.39 3.45 -16.92
CA ARG A 4 -8.27 3.30 -15.47
C ARG A 4 -8.12 1.80 -15.14
N GLY A 5 -6.92 1.39 -14.76
CA GLY A 5 -6.61 0.01 -14.42
C GLY A 5 -7.55 -0.54 -13.34
N LYS A 6 -8.22 -1.65 -13.66
CA LYS A 6 -8.82 -2.67 -12.77
C LYS A 6 -9.31 -2.17 -11.39
N GLY A 7 -10.18 -1.16 -11.38
CA GLY A 7 -10.83 -0.64 -10.18
C GLY A 7 -12.24 -1.19 -9.92
N GLY A 8 -12.66 -2.25 -10.62
CA GLY A 8 -14.05 -2.71 -10.69
C GLY A 8 -14.23 -4.20 -10.45
N LYS A 9 -13.79 -4.71 -9.30
CA LYS A 9 -14.20 -6.02 -8.78
C LYS A 9 -14.69 -5.80 -7.35
N LEU A 10 -15.78 -6.47 -6.95
CA LEU A 10 -16.30 -6.46 -5.57
C LEU A 10 -15.11 -6.46 -4.61
N LYS A 11 -15.07 -5.50 -3.68
CA LYS A 11 -13.92 -5.28 -2.79
C LYS A 11 -13.76 -6.48 -1.85
N GLU A 12 -13.16 -7.55 -2.33
CA GLU A 12 -12.53 -8.56 -1.49
C GLU A 12 -11.52 -7.84 -0.58
N LYS A 13 -11.35 -8.31 0.66
CA LYS A 13 -10.40 -7.68 1.59
C LYS A 13 -9.05 -7.57 0.89
N ALA A 14 -8.62 -6.33 0.65
CA ALA A 14 -7.36 -6.08 -0.03
C ALA A 14 -6.23 -6.78 0.73
N LYS A 15 -5.47 -7.65 0.05
CA LYS A 15 -4.33 -8.33 0.66
C LYS A 15 -3.35 -7.27 1.17
N SER A 16 -3.09 -7.28 2.47
CA SER A 16 -2.20 -6.30 3.08
C SER A 16 -0.76 -6.51 2.60
N ARG A 17 0.01 -5.43 2.47
CA ARG A 17 1.42 -5.49 2.05
C ARG A 17 2.29 -6.31 3.01
N SER A 18 1.88 -6.38 4.28
CA SER A 18 2.51 -7.18 5.32
C SER A 18 2.25 -8.69 5.16
N ASN A 19 1.16 -9.11 4.52
CA ASN A 19 0.85 -10.53 4.25
C ASN A 19 1.55 -11.06 2.99
N ARG A 20 2.54 -10.32 2.48
CA ARG A 20 3.42 -10.77 1.40
C ARG A 20 4.62 -11.48 2.04
N PRO A 21 5.03 -12.66 1.53
CA PRO A 21 6.16 -13.40 2.08
C PRO A 21 7.44 -12.55 2.02
N GLY A 22 8.28 -12.67 3.05
CA GLY A 22 9.55 -11.92 3.14
C GLY A 22 9.49 -10.62 3.95
N PHE A 23 8.33 -10.23 4.49
CA PHE A 23 8.22 -9.10 5.41
C PHE A 23 7.94 -9.56 6.84
N GLN A 24 8.92 -9.38 7.73
CA GLN A 24 8.78 -9.63 9.18
C GLN A 24 8.03 -8.49 9.90
N PHE A 25 8.02 -7.30 9.30
CA PHE A 25 7.53 -6.07 9.91
C PHE A 25 6.18 -5.63 9.33
N PRO A 26 5.36 -4.89 10.11
CA PRO A 26 4.08 -4.38 9.65
C PRO A 26 4.25 -3.23 8.64
N MET A 27 4.47 -3.57 7.37
CA MET A 27 4.72 -2.63 6.27
C MET A 27 3.58 -1.59 6.13
N GLY A 28 2.33 -1.97 6.37
CA GLY A 28 1.20 -1.03 6.37
C GLY A 28 1.31 0.10 7.40
N ARG A 29 1.87 -0.17 8.58
CA ARG A 29 2.10 0.84 9.63
C ARG A 29 3.29 1.72 9.27
N ILE A 30 4.40 1.10 8.85
CA ILE A 30 5.62 1.82 8.48
C ILE A 30 5.34 2.78 7.32
N HIS A 31 4.65 2.32 6.28
CA HIS A 31 4.27 3.17 5.15
C HIS A 31 3.42 4.38 5.60
N ARG A 32 2.51 4.20 6.58
CA ARG A 32 1.72 5.31 7.14
C ARG A 32 2.58 6.30 7.90
N LEU A 33 3.52 5.81 8.73
CA LEU A 33 4.40 6.67 9.51
C LEU A 33 5.33 7.48 8.59
N LEU A 34 5.91 6.85 7.57
CA LEU A 34 6.76 7.53 6.59
C LEU A 34 6.01 8.64 5.83
N ARG A 35 4.75 8.40 5.47
CA ARG A 35 3.92 9.41 4.81
C ARG A 35 3.48 10.53 5.75
N LYS A 36 3.15 10.21 7.02
CA LYS A 36 2.68 11.22 7.99
C LYS A 36 3.83 12.07 8.54
N GLY A 37 5.04 11.53 8.65
CA GLY A 37 6.18 12.25 9.21
C GLY A 37 6.94 13.12 8.21
N ASN A 38 6.37 13.39 7.03
CA ASN A 38 6.98 14.25 6.00
C ASN A 38 8.42 13.86 5.61
N TYR A 39 8.77 12.58 5.72
CA TYR A 39 10.13 12.10 5.50
C TYR A 39 10.56 12.13 4.02
N ALA A 40 9.60 12.11 3.09
CA ALA A 40 9.84 12.23 1.66
C ALA A 40 8.59 12.75 0.96
N GLU A 41 8.78 13.47 -0.15
CA GLU A 41 7.68 13.95 -1.00
C GLU A 41 6.80 12.80 -1.52
N ARG A 42 7.41 11.64 -1.83
CA ARG A 42 6.69 10.44 -2.26
C ARG A 42 7.30 9.17 -1.69
N VAL A 43 6.44 8.37 -1.05
CA VAL A 43 6.76 7.02 -0.57
C VAL A 43 6.05 6.02 -1.50
N GLY A 44 6.85 5.23 -2.25
CA GLY A 44 6.41 4.24 -3.25
C GLY A 44 6.13 2.85 -2.67
#